data_AF-A0A257Y5H4-F1
#
_entry.id   AF-A0A257Y5H4-F1
#
_cell.length_a   1.000
_cell.length_b   1.000
_cell.length_c   1.000
_cell.angle_alpha   90.00
_cell.angle_beta   90.00
_cell.angle_gamma   90.00
#
_symmetry.space_group_name_H-M   'P 1'
#
loop_
_entity.id
_entity.type
_entity.pdbx_description
1 polymer ?
#
loop_
_entity_poly.entity_id
_entity_poly.type
_entity_poly.pdbx_seq_one_letter_code
_entity_poly.pdbx_strand_id
1 'polypeptide(L)'
;GALALDAAGRLNGAVNVGFSGIEEVARNLSRTGVIPPEMAPIVGALALAGKPGDVAGRRGATFSLLLKEGVLQLGKFPVGIIPPLY
;
A
#
# COMPACT_ATOMS: atom_id res chain seq x y z
N GLY A 1 -7.16 -2.16 11.69
CA GLY A 1 -8.40 -1.77 10.97
C GLY A 1 -9.47 -2.80 11.25
N ALA A 2 -10.73 -2.51 10.92
CA ALA A 2 -11.82 -3.47 11.02
C ALA A 2 -12.01 -4.15 9.67
N LEU A 3 -11.85 -5.47 9.63
CA LEU A 3 -12.04 -6.30 8.44
C LEU A 3 -13.18 -7.28 8.70
N ALA A 4 -14.02 -7.46 7.69
CA ALA A 4 -15.11 -8.43 7.66
C ALA A 4 -15.15 -9.09 6.28
N LEU A 5 -16.05 -10.06 6.14
CA LEU A 5 -16.39 -10.64 4.84
C LEU A 5 -17.70 -10.02 4.36
N ASP A 6 -17.79 -9.71 3.06
CA ASP A 6 -19.06 -9.35 2.44
C ASP A 6 -19.89 -10.61 2.09
N ALA A 7 -21.10 -10.40 1.57
CA ALA A 7 -22.03 -11.48 1.21
C ALA A 7 -21.49 -12.41 0.10
N ALA A 8 -20.47 -11.98 -0.64
CA ALA A 8 -19.80 -12.76 -1.68
C ALA A 8 -18.50 -13.41 -1.16
N GLY A 9 -18.24 -13.38 0.15
CA GLY A 9 -17.07 -13.99 0.77
C GLY A 9 -15.76 -13.23 0.57
N ARG A 10 -15.82 -11.94 0.20
CA ARG A 10 -14.63 -11.11 -0.08
C ARG A 10 -14.30 -10.26 1.14
N LEU A 11 -13.02 -9.93 1.32
CA LEU A 11 -12.61 -9.00 2.37
C LEU A 11 -13.24 -7.61 2.14
N ASN A 12 -13.78 -7.05 3.22
CA ASN A 12 -14.43 -5.75 3.26
C ASN A 12 -14.02 -4.99 4.51
N GLY A 13 -13.83 -3.68 4.39
CA GLY A 13 -13.49 -2.79 5.49
C GLY A 13 -12.23 -1.96 5.24
N ALA A 14 -11.72 -1.33 6.29
CA ALA A 14 -10.58 -0.43 6.20
C ALA A 14 -9.38 -0.99 6.96
N VAL A 15 -8.23 -1.06 6.29
CA VAL A 15 -6.95 -1.47 6.88
C VAL A 15 -5.92 -0.38 6.68
N ASN A 16 -5.12 -0.15 7.72
CA ASN A 16 -3.97 0.74 7.64
C ASN A 16 -2.74 -0.15 7.45
N VAL A 17 -2.00 0.07 6.37
CA VAL A 17 -0.75 -0.65 6.07
C VAL A 17 0.41 0.32 6.20
N GLY A 18 1.33 0.02 7.10
CA GLY A 18 2.55 0.78 7.30
C GLY A 18 3.69 0.21 6.47
N PHE A 19 4.43 1.08 5.79
CA PHE A 19 5.68 0.76 5.12
C PHE A 19 6.80 1.58 5.73
N SER A 20 7.87 0.93 6.15
CA SER A 20 9.13 1.57 6.58
C SER A 20 10.24 1.24 5.59
N GLY A 21 11.13 2.21 5.34
CA GLY A 21 12.31 1.98 4.49
C GLY A 21 12.00 1.85 2.99
N ILE A 22 10.89 2.44 2.53
CA ILE A 22 10.49 2.37 1.11
C ILE A 22 11.52 3.08 0.21
N GLU A 23 12.19 4.11 0.73
CA GLU A 23 13.28 4.80 0.04
C GLU A 23 14.50 3.91 -0.14
N GLU A 24 14.77 3.03 0.83
CA GLU A 24 15.86 2.05 0.75
C GLU A 24 15.52 0.97 -0.28
N VAL A 25 14.28 0.48 -0.28
CA VAL A 25 13.79 -0.47 -1.30
C VAL A 25 13.85 0.15 -2.69
N ALA A 26 13.30 1.35 -2.91
CA ALA A 26 13.32 2.02 -4.21
C ALA A 26 14.76 2.26 -4.71
N ARG A 27 15.66 2.67 -3.82
CA ARG A 27 17.08 2.85 -4.13
C ARG A 27 17.75 1.54 -4.52
N ASN A 28 17.47 0.46 -3.80
CA ASN A 28 18.03 -0.85 -4.09
C ASN A 28 17.50 -1.40 -5.41
N LEU A 29 16.19 -1.29 -5.66
CA LEU A 29 15.57 -1.68 -6.94
C LEU A 29 16.18 -0.92 -8.12
N SER A 30 16.38 0.39 -7.96
CA SER A 30 17.07 1.20 -8.98
C SER A 30 18.51 0.76 -9.22
N ARG A 31 19.27 0.52 -8.14
CA ARG A 31 20.66 0.03 -8.23
C ARG A 31 20.77 -1.33 -8.89
N THR A 32 19.80 -2.21 -8.65
CA THR A 32 19.73 -3.54 -9.27
C THR A 32 19.18 -3.52 -10.70
N GLY A 33 18.78 -2.35 -11.22
CA GLY A 33 18.23 -2.20 -12.57
C GLY A 33 16.79 -2.72 -12.74
N VAL A 34 16.12 -3.08 -11.64
CA VAL A 34 14.72 -3.55 -11.67
C VAL A 34 13.77 -2.41 -12.02
N ILE A 35 14.09 -1.19 -11.58
CA ILE A 35 13.39 0.03 -12.01
C ILE A 35 14.39 1.03 -12.60
N PRO A 36 14.00 1.81 -13.62
CA PRO A 36 14.80 2.93 -14.09
C PRO A 36 15.08 3.93 -12.96
N PRO A 37 16.29 4.54 -12.86
CA PRO A 37 16.62 5.51 -11.82
C PRO A 37 15.65 6.69 -11.71
N GLU A 38 15.13 7.15 -12.84
CA GLU A 38 14.12 8.21 -12.95
C GLU A 38 12.76 7.84 -12.32
N MET A 39 12.49 6.55 -12.10
CA MET A 39 11.27 6.06 -11.45
C MET A 39 11.41 6.01 -9.92
N ALA A 40 12.64 5.97 -9.38
CA ALA A 40 12.85 5.90 -7.93
C ALA A 40 12.25 7.10 -7.16
N PRO A 41 12.34 8.36 -7.63
CA PRO A 41 11.66 9.49 -7.02
C PRO A 41 10.13 9.37 -7.04
N ILE A 42 9.55 8.75 -8.07
CA ILE A 42 8.09 8.54 -8.19
C ILE A 42 7.63 7.55 -7.12
N VAL A 43 8.37 6.45 -6.94
CA VAL A 43 8.10 5.47 -5.86
C VAL A 43 8.23 6.13 -4.48
N GLY A 44 9.23 6.99 -4.29
CA GLY A 44 9.35 7.81 -3.08
C GLY A 44 8.22 8.83 -2.90
N ALA A 45 7.72 9.43 -3.97
CA ALA A 45 6.60 10.37 -3.93
C ALA A 45 5.27 9.66 -3.61
N LEU A 46 5.08 8.42 -4.07
CA LEU A 46 3.96 7.58 -3.67
C LEU A 46 4.01 7.28 -2.16
N ALA A 47 5.21 7.19 -1.56
CA ALA A 47 5.38 7.12 -0.11
C ALA A 47 4.75 8.32 0.63
N LEU A 48 4.84 9.51 0.04
CA LEU A 48 4.28 10.75 0.59
C LEU A 48 2.76 10.83 0.49
N ALA A 49 2.12 10.00 -0.34
CA ALA A 49 0.66 9.87 -0.33
C ALA A 49 0.16 9.17 0.95
N GLY A 50 1.04 8.44 1.65
CA GLY A 50 0.78 7.89 2.97
C GLY A 50 0.96 8.94 4.06
N LYS A 51 0.30 8.73 5.22
CA LYS A 51 0.54 9.58 6.40
C LYS A 51 1.91 9.23 6.99
N PRO A 52 2.85 10.18 7.10
CA PRO A 52 4.14 9.92 7.74
C PRO A 52 3.94 9.58 9.22
N GLY A 53 4.71 8.63 9.72
CA GLY A 53 4.61 8.19 11.11
C GLY A 53 5.66 7.18 11.51
N ASP A 54 5.48 6.61 12.70
CA ASP A 54 6.24 5.46 13.17
C ASP A 54 5.55 4.17 12.71
N VAL A 55 6.31 3.30 12.05
CA VAL A 55 5.89 1.95 11.66
C VAL A 55 6.89 0.98 12.28
N ALA A 56 6.45 0.28 13.32
CA ALA A 56 7.26 -0.71 14.04
C ALA A 56 8.61 -0.14 14.55
N GLY A 57 8.63 1.08 15.09
CA GLY A 57 9.82 1.73 15.64
C GLY A 57 10.74 2.38 14.59
N ARG A 58 10.31 2.44 13.33
CA ARG A 58 11.05 3.07 12.23
C ARG A 58 10.20 4.14 11.56
N ARG A 59 10.84 5.22 11.10
CA ARG A 59 10.19 6.22 10.27
C ARG A 59 9.65 5.57 8.99
N GLY A 60 8.38 5.79 8.72
CA GLY A 60 7.69 5.23 7.57
C GLY A 60 6.45 6.02 7.19
N ALA A 61 5.64 5.42 6.33
CA ALA A 61 4.37 5.96 5.88
C ALA A 61 3.26 4.91 6.07
N THR A 62 2.11 5.36 6.57
CA THR A 62 0.92 4.51 6.70
C THR A 62 -0.11 4.89 5.65
N PHE A 63 -0.61 3.89 4.93
CA PHE A 63 -1.63 4.04 3.92
C PHE A 63 -2.94 3.45 4.42
N SER A 64 -4.02 4.20 4.28
CA SER A 64 -5.36 3.68 4.50
C SER A 64 -5.86 3.05 3.22
N LEU A 65 -5.99 1.73 3.25
CA LEU A 65 -6.57 0.92 2.20
C LEU A 65 -8.04 0.64 2.54
N LEU A 66 -8.91 0.82 1.55
CA LEU A 66 -10.31 0.47 1.64
C LEU A 66 -10.55 -0.78 0.77
N LEU A 67 -11.16 -1.78 1.38
CA LEU A 67 -11.58 -3.01 0.73
C LEU A 67 -13.11 -2.93 0.60
N LYS A 68 -13.62 -2.83 -0.62
CA LYS A 68 -15.06 -2.68 -0.85
C LYS A 68 -15.46 -3.33 -2.17
N GLU A 69 -16.52 -4.13 -2.13
CA GLU A 69 -17.16 -4.73 -3.32
C GLU A 69 -16.19 -5.53 -4.21
N GLY A 70 -15.17 -6.15 -3.61
CA GLY A 70 -14.13 -6.88 -4.34
C GLY A 70 -13.03 -6.01 -4.95
N VAL A 71 -12.90 -4.75 -4.55
CA VAL A 71 -11.86 -3.83 -5.01
C VAL A 71 -11.02 -3.35 -3.84
N LEU A 72 -9.70 -3.39 -4.00
CA LEU A 72 -8.74 -2.73 -3.13
C LEU A 72 -8.54 -1.30 -3.61
N GLN A 73 -8.77 -0.33 -2.74
CA GLN A 73 -8.65 1.10 -3.04
C GLN A 73 -7.60 1.75 -2.15
N LEU A 74 -6.76 2.59 -2.77
CA LEU A 74 -5.89 3.53 -2.06
C LEU A 74 -6.49 4.93 -2.21
N GLY A 75 -7.08 5.45 -1.13
CA GLY A 75 -7.90 6.67 -1.21
C GLY A 75 -9.10 6.46 -2.15
N LYS A 76 -9.13 7.17 -3.29
CA LYS A 76 -10.17 7.03 -4.33
C LYS A 76 -9.74 6.17 -5.52
N PHE A 77 -8.49 5.70 -5.54
CA PHE A 77 -7.91 5.00 -6.69
C PHE A 77 -8.02 3.49 -6.51
N PRO A 78 -8.59 2.74 -7.48
CA PRO A 78 -8.56 1.29 -7.45
C PRO A 78 -7.14 0.79 -7.76
N VAL A 79 -6.62 -0.10 -6.93
CA VAL A 79 -5.25 -0.65 -7.04
C VAL A 79 -5.23 -2.17 -7.16
N GLY A 80 -6.37 -2.84 -7.02
CA GLY A 80 -6.45 -4.29 -7.18
C GLY A 80 -7.85 -4.86 -7.01
N ILE A 81 -7.97 -6.16 -7.30
CA ILE A 81 -9.19 -6.94 -7.14
C ILE A 81 -9.01 -7.88 -5.94
N ILE A 82 -10.07 -8.08 -5.17
CA ILE A 82 -10.13 -8.98 -4.02
C ILE A 82 -11.01 -10.17 -4.40
N PRO A 83 -10.44 -11.37 -4.62
CA PRO A 83 -11.24 -12.57 -4.85
C PRO A 83 -11.95 -13.02 -3.56
N PRO A 84 -13.01 -13.84 -3.67
CA PRO A 84 -13.58 -14.56 -2.53
C PRO A 84 -12.52 -15.43 -1.84
N LEU A 85 -12.65 -15.58 -0.52
CA LEU A 85 -11.74 -16.41 0.28
C LEU A 85 -12.19 -17.88 0.41
N TYR A 86 -13.37 -18.22 -0.10
CA TYR A 86 -13.94 -19.57 -0.13
C TYR A 86 -14.87 -19.74 -1.34
#